data_AF-A0A3B9EP72-F1
#
_entry.id   AF-A0A3B9EP72-F1
#
_cell.length_a   1.000
_cell.length_b   1.000
_cell.length_c   1.000
_cell.angle_alpha   90.00
_cell.angle_beta   90.00
_cell.angle_gamma   90.00
#
_symmetry.space_group_name_H-M   'P 1'
#
loop_
_entity.id
_entity.type
_entity.pdbx_description
1 polymer ?
#
loop_
_entity_poly.entity_id
_entity_poly.type
_entity_poly.pdbx_seq_one_letter_code
_entity_poly.pdbx_strand_id
1 'polypeptide(L)'
;AFIGPPVGAINAMGDKIESKKLAEKANVSVVPGHTEAVSDPDMAVEIANKIGYPVMLKASAGGGGKGMRIAHNDAECRDGLERARSEAASSFGDDRVFVEKFIVEPRHIEIQVLADK
;
A
#
# COMPACT_ATOMS: atom_id res chain seq x y z
N ALA A 1 27.76 -10.50 12.60
CA ALA A 1 27.15 -9.21 12.24
C ALA A 1 25.95 -9.48 11.34
N PHE A 2 24.91 -8.65 11.38
CA PHE A 2 23.75 -8.78 10.49
C PHE A 2 24.17 -8.39 9.06
N ILE A 3 23.94 -9.29 8.09
CA ILE A 3 24.19 -9.04 6.67
C ILE A 3 22.90 -8.47 6.07
N GLY A 4 22.84 -7.14 5.96
CA GLY A 4 21.68 -6.44 5.44
C GLY A 4 21.73 -4.95 5.79
N PRO A 5 20.67 -4.21 5.43
CA PRO A 5 20.59 -2.78 5.74
C PRO A 5 20.50 -2.55 7.26
N PRO A 6 20.81 -1.33 7.75
CA PRO A 6 20.66 -1.00 9.16
C PRO A 6 19.20 -1.14 9.61
N VAL A 7 18.98 -1.43 10.90
CA VAL A 7 17.65 -1.66 11.49
C VAL A 7 16.67 -0.52 11.18
N GLY A 8 17.15 0.73 11.18
CA GLY A 8 16.33 1.89 10.83
C GLY A 8 15.77 1.84 9.40
N ALA A 9 16.57 1.37 8.43
CA ALA A 9 16.12 1.22 7.04
C ALA A 9 15.12 0.06 6.88
N ILE A 10 15.31 -1.04 7.62
CA ILE A 10 14.36 -2.15 7.64
C ILE A 10 13.00 -1.67 8.15
N ASN A 11 12.99 -0.96 9.27
CA ASN A 11 11.75 -0.44 9.86
C ASN A 11 11.07 0.58 8.94
N ALA A 12 11.83 1.49 8.32
CA ALA A 12 11.29 2.51 7.43
C ALA A 12 10.69 1.93 6.14
N MET A 13 11.23 0.81 5.64
CA MET A 13 10.79 0.20 4.39
C MET A 13 9.78 -0.95 4.57
N GLY A 14 9.64 -1.49 5.79
CA GLY A 14 8.72 -2.60 6.09
C GLY A 14 7.24 -2.19 6.13
N ASP A 15 6.95 -0.91 6.40
CA ASP A 15 5.59 -0.36 6.37
C ASP A 15 5.38 0.42 5.05
N LYS A 16 4.40 0.00 4.25
CA LYS A 16 4.14 0.63 2.94
C LYS A 16 3.64 2.07 3.05
N ILE A 17 2.98 2.42 4.14
CA ILE A 17 2.53 3.79 4.39
C ILE A 17 3.76 4.67 4.70
N GLU A 18 4.63 4.22 5.60
CA GLU A 18 5.80 5.00 6.00
C GLU A 18 6.86 5.11 4.89
N SER A 19 7.10 4.01 4.16
CA SER A 19 8.00 4.03 3.00
C SER A 19 7.53 4.97 1.89
N LYS A 20 6.23 5.09 1.65
CA LYS A 20 5.67 6.09 0.72
C LYS A 20 5.91 7.52 1.19
N LYS A 21 5.63 7.82 2.47
CA LYS A 21 5.91 9.13 3.05
C LYS A 21 7.40 9.48 2.93
N LEU A 22 8.29 8.49 3.09
CA LEU A 22 9.73 8.68 2.91
C LEU A 22 10.09 8.97 1.45
N ALA A 23 9.50 8.24 0.50
CA ALA A 23 9.69 8.47 -0.93
C ALA A 23 9.22 9.88 -1.35
N GLU A 24 8.05 10.31 -0.88
CA GLU A 24 7.53 11.68 -1.10
C GLU A 24 8.49 12.74 -0.55
N LYS A 25 8.97 12.58 0.71
CA LYS A 25 9.96 13.48 1.32
C LYS A 25 11.28 13.53 0.55
N ALA A 26 11.65 12.44 -0.11
CA ALA A 26 12.83 12.35 -0.97
C ALA A 26 12.59 12.87 -2.40
N ASN A 27 11.43 13.47 -2.68
CA ASN A 27 11.00 13.94 -4.01
C ASN A 27 10.96 12.82 -5.07
N VAL A 28 10.69 11.58 -4.65
CA VAL A 28 10.42 10.46 -5.55
C VAL A 28 8.94 10.47 -5.92
N SER A 29 8.63 10.35 -7.21
CA SER A 29 7.25 10.24 -7.69
C SER A 29 6.57 8.99 -7.13
N VAL A 30 5.44 9.17 -6.45
CA VAL A 30 4.62 8.09 -5.93
C VAL A 30 3.29 7.99 -6.65
N VAL A 31 2.69 6.80 -6.62
CA VAL A 31 1.32 6.60 -7.13
C VAL A 31 0.34 7.43 -6.28
N PRO A 32 -0.54 8.23 -6.91
CA PRO A 32 -1.57 8.99 -6.19
C PRO A 32 -2.42 8.09 -5.31
N GLY A 33 -2.71 8.53 -4.10
CA GLY A 33 -3.48 7.74 -3.15
C GLY A 33 -3.69 8.45 -1.83
N HIS A 34 -4.29 7.73 -0.89
CA HIS A 34 -4.43 8.15 0.49
C HIS A 34 -3.45 7.34 1.35
N THR A 35 -2.43 7.99 1.87
CA THR A 35 -1.31 7.42 2.63
C THR A 35 -1.59 7.37 4.14
N GLU A 36 -2.83 7.08 4.50
CA GLU A 36 -3.25 6.77 5.87
C GLU A 36 -4.12 5.50 5.87
N ALA A 37 -4.20 4.85 7.02
CA ALA A 37 -4.99 3.63 7.16
C ALA A 37 -6.48 3.96 7.10
N VAL A 38 -7.20 3.20 6.29
CA VAL A 38 -8.65 3.31 6.12
C VAL A 38 -9.29 2.06 6.72
N SER A 39 -10.19 2.26 7.68
CA SER A 39 -10.91 1.17 8.36
C SER A 39 -12.40 1.15 8.05
N ASP A 40 -12.94 2.29 7.63
CA ASP A 40 -14.36 2.49 7.34
C ASP A 40 -14.66 2.34 5.83
N PRO A 41 -15.61 1.48 5.44
CA PRO A 41 -15.99 1.31 4.03
C PRO A 41 -16.54 2.58 3.37
N ASP A 42 -17.27 3.42 4.10
CA ASP A 42 -17.80 4.68 3.54
C ASP A 42 -16.66 5.66 3.22
N MET A 43 -15.73 5.85 4.17
CA MET A 43 -14.51 6.64 3.96
C MET A 43 -13.68 6.10 2.79
N ALA A 44 -13.55 4.79 2.64
CA ALA A 44 -12.82 4.19 1.52
C ALA A 44 -13.45 4.56 0.16
N VAL A 45 -14.78 4.56 0.07
CA VAL A 45 -15.52 4.99 -1.13
C VAL A 45 -15.33 6.48 -1.39
N GLU A 46 -15.37 7.33 -0.37
CA GLU A 46 -15.10 8.76 -0.55
C GLU A 46 -13.69 9.02 -1.11
N ILE A 47 -12.69 8.34 -0.57
CA ILE A 47 -11.31 8.42 -1.01
C ILE A 47 -11.18 7.90 -2.45
N ALA A 48 -11.80 6.75 -2.74
CA ALA A 48 -11.76 6.16 -4.07
C ALA A 48 -12.41 7.06 -5.13
N ASN A 49 -13.51 7.74 -4.78
CA ASN A 49 -14.15 8.73 -5.65
C ASN A 49 -13.30 9.99 -5.86
N LYS A 50 -12.55 10.43 -4.84
CA LYS A 50 -11.59 11.55 -4.97
C LYS A 50 -10.39 11.18 -5.87
N ILE A 51 -9.91 9.93 -5.80
CA ILE A 51 -8.81 9.41 -6.63
C ILE A 51 -9.29 9.09 -8.07
N GLY A 52 -10.54 8.65 -8.19
CA GLY A 52 -11.15 8.11 -9.40
C GLY A 52 -10.88 6.62 -9.60
N TYR A 53 -11.90 5.85 -9.96
CA TYR A 53 -11.80 4.42 -10.26
C TYR A 53 -11.06 4.11 -11.58
N PRO A 54 -10.48 2.90 -11.75
CA PRO A 54 -10.29 1.89 -10.72
C PRO A 54 -9.25 2.31 -9.67
N VAL A 55 -9.38 1.76 -8.46
CA VAL A 55 -8.45 1.93 -7.33
C VAL A 55 -7.95 0.57 -6.84
N MET A 56 -6.82 0.59 -6.13
CA MET A 56 -6.22 -0.57 -5.49
C MET A 56 -6.21 -0.36 -3.98
N LEU A 57 -6.85 -1.27 -3.25
CA LEU A 57 -6.77 -1.41 -1.80
C LEU A 57 -5.56 -2.29 -1.48
N LYS A 58 -4.67 -1.84 -0.60
CA LYS A 58 -3.45 -2.57 -0.23
C LYS A 58 -3.26 -2.66 1.27
N ALA A 59 -2.94 -3.84 1.77
CA ALA A 59 -2.46 -4.04 3.14
C ALA A 59 -1.09 -3.36 3.35
N SER A 60 -0.95 -2.65 4.47
CA SER A 60 0.29 -1.92 4.79
C SER A 60 1.47 -2.86 5.04
N ALA A 61 1.28 -3.85 5.92
CA ALA A 61 2.30 -4.84 6.28
C ALA A 61 2.40 -6.03 5.28
N GLY A 62 1.60 -6.02 4.21
CA GLY A 62 1.46 -7.19 3.33
C GLY A 62 2.62 -7.40 2.36
N GLY A 63 2.93 -8.67 2.05
CA GLY A 63 3.91 -9.07 1.05
C GLY A 63 3.44 -10.26 0.19
N GLY A 64 4.11 -10.52 -0.94
CA GLY A 64 3.84 -11.70 -1.77
C GLY A 64 2.47 -11.71 -2.47
N GLY A 65 1.90 -10.53 -2.75
CA GLY A 65 0.62 -10.41 -3.45
C GLY A 65 -0.63 -10.48 -2.56
N LYS A 66 -0.47 -10.76 -1.27
CA LYS A 66 -1.58 -10.91 -0.32
C LYS A 66 -2.09 -9.56 0.19
N GLY A 67 -3.39 -9.48 0.45
CA GLY A 67 -4.04 -8.28 1.00
C GLY A 67 -4.16 -7.14 -0.01
N MET A 68 -4.24 -7.46 -1.31
CA MET A 68 -4.51 -6.48 -2.38
C MET A 68 -5.83 -6.76 -3.08
N ARG A 69 -6.64 -5.72 -3.32
CA ARG A 69 -7.91 -5.81 -4.05
C ARG A 69 -8.05 -4.65 -5.01
N ILE A 70 -8.41 -4.94 -6.25
CA ILE A 70 -8.80 -3.91 -7.23
C ILE A 70 -10.29 -3.68 -7.07
N ALA A 71 -10.70 -2.42 -7.02
CA ALA A 71 -12.10 -2.03 -7.03
C ALA A 71 -12.37 -1.11 -8.24
N HIS A 72 -13.43 -1.41 -8.98
CA HIS A 72 -13.87 -0.65 -10.15
C HIS A 72 -15.07 0.26 -9.84
N ASN A 73 -15.70 0.11 -8.67
CA ASN A 73 -16.87 0.87 -8.24
C ASN A 73 -17.00 0.87 -6.71
N ASP A 74 -17.97 1.61 -6.19
CA ASP A 74 -18.24 1.74 -4.76
C ASP A 74 -18.50 0.40 -4.06
N ALA A 75 -19.27 -0.49 -4.67
CA ALA A 75 -19.62 -1.78 -4.08
C ALA A 75 -18.40 -2.69 -3.92
N GLU A 76 -17.58 -2.77 -4.97
CA GLU A 76 -16.30 -3.50 -4.94
C GLU A 76 -15.29 -2.87 -3.99
N CYS A 77 -15.36 -1.55 -3.78
CA CYS A 77 -14.48 -0.86 -2.85
C CYS A 77 -14.78 -1.25 -1.40
N ARG A 78 -16.05 -1.33 -1.03
CA ARG A 78 -16.49 -1.78 0.30
C ARG A 78 -16.11 -3.23 0.56
N ASP A 79 -16.49 -4.14 -0.34
CA ASP A 79 -16.12 -5.57 -0.25
C ASP A 79 -14.59 -5.75 -0.23
N GLY A 80 -13.91 -5.03 -1.11
CA GLY A 80 -12.46 -5.08 -1.24
C GLY A 80 -11.75 -4.68 0.05
N LEU A 81 -12.25 -3.65 0.75
CA LEU A 81 -11.66 -3.20 2.01
C LEU A 81 -11.77 -4.29 3.08
N GLU A 82 -12.97 -4.83 3.31
CA GLU A 82 -13.19 -5.87 4.32
C GLU A 82 -12.31 -7.08 4.06
N ARG A 83 -12.26 -7.54 2.80
CA ARG A 83 -11.47 -8.70 2.40
C ARG A 83 -9.96 -8.45 2.53
N ALA A 84 -9.49 -7.26 2.15
CA ALA A 84 -8.09 -6.89 2.30
C ALA A 84 -7.69 -6.85 3.78
N ARG A 85 -8.54 -6.28 4.65
CA ARG A 85 -8.31 -6.22 6.10
C ARG A 85 -8.26 -7.61 6.74
N SER A 86 -9.23 -8.48 6.43
CA SER A 86 -9.26 -9.85 6.98
C SER A 86 -8.04 -10.68 6.54
N GLU A 87 -7.63 -10.57 5.27
CA GLU A 87 -6.43 -11.24 4.77
C GLU A 87 -5.16 -10.69 5.42
N ALA A 88 -5.08 -9.38 5.62
CA ALA A 88 -3.95 -8.72 6.25
C ALA A 88 -3.79 -9.13 7.73
N ALA A 89 -4.89 -9.09 8.49
CA ALA A 89 -4.92 -9.50 9.89
C ALA A 89 -4.48 -10.97 10.06
N SER A 90 -5.02 -11.87 9.24
CA SER A 90 -4.71 -13.31 9.34
C SER A 90 -3.30 -13.66 8.86
N SER A 91 -2.76 -12.93 7.88
CA SER A 91 -1.44 -13.25 7.29
C SER A 91 -0.27 -12.52 7.95
N PHE A 92 -0.50 -11.32 8.47
CA PHE A 92 0.56 -10.41 8.92
C PHE A 92 0.35 -9.83 10.32
N GLY A 93 -0.80 -10.09 10.96
CA GLY A 93 -1.13 -9.54 12.29
C GLY A 93 -1.38 -8.03 12.30
N ASP A 94 -1.54 -7.42 11.13
CA ASP A 94 -1.79 -5.99 10.92
C ASP A 94 -2.91 -5.84 9.90
N ASP A 95 -4.00 -5.19 10.30
CA ASP A 95 -5.21 -5.03 9.50
C ASP A 95 -5.29 -3.67 8.79
N ARG A 96 -4.23 -2.85 8.83
CA ARG A 96 -4.20 -1.54 8.17
C ARG A 96 -4.19 -1.70 6.66
N VAL A 97 -5.14 -1.07 6.00
CA VAL A 97 -5.28 -1.01 4.54
C VAL A 97 -5.28 0.44 4.10
N PHE A 98 -4.75 0.73 2.93
CA PHE A 98 -4.76 2.06 2.33
C PHE A 98 -5.16 1.98 0.85
N VAL A 99 -5.52 3.12 0.26
CA VAL A 99 -6.11 3.20 -1.09
C VAL A 99 -5.16 3.94 -2.04
N GLU A 100 -4.92 3.39 -3.21
CA GLU A 100 -4.14 4.03 -4.28
C GLU A 100 -4.88 3.98 -5.61
N LYS A 101 -4.47 4.84 -6.54
CA LYS A 101 -4.86 4.71 -7.94
C LYS A 101 -4.38 3.37 -8.49
N PHE A 102 -5.27 2.64 -9.17
CA PHE A 102 -4.84 1.51 -9.98
C PHE A 102 -4.35 2.01 -11.34
N ILE A 103 -3.09 1.70 -11.65
CA ILE A 103 -2.50 1.99 -12.96
C ILE A 103 -2.87 0.85 -13.91
N VAL A 104 -3.59 1.17 -14.97
CA VAL A 104 -4.00 0.20 -16.00
C VAL A 104 -2.83 -0.06 -16.95
N GLU A 105 -2.63 -1.32 -17.32
CA GLU A 105 -1.52 -1.78 -18.18
C GLU A 105 -0.13 -1.30 -17.69
N PRO A 106 0.23 -1.49 -16.41
CA PRO A 106 1.50 -1.05 -15.90
C PRO A 106 2.64 -1.97 -16.37
N ARG A 107 3.83 -1.41 -16.48
CA ARG A 107 5.07 -2.20 -16.47
C ARG A 107 5.68 -2.14 -15.08
N HIS A 108 6.00 -3.31 -14.52
CA HIS A 108 6.75 -3.37 -13.27
C HIS A 108 8.24 -3.17 -13.59
N ILE A 109 8.85 -2.15 -13.00
CA ILE A 109 10.28 -1.86 -13.13
C ILE A 109 10.83 -1.66 -11.72
N GLU A 110 11.91 -2.36 -11.40
CA GLU A 110 12.63 -2.26 -10.13
C GLU A 110 14.12 -1.99 -10.39
N ILE A 111 14.76 -1.27 -9.47
CA ILE A 111 16.16 -0.84 -9.60
C ILE A 111 16.95 -1.48 -8.46
N GLN A 112 17.96 -2.27 -8.82
CA GLN A 112 18.90 -2.83 -7.85
C GLN A 112 19.86 -1.74 -7.36
N VAL A 113 20.04 -1.67 -6.05
CA VAL A 113 21.02 -0.77 -5.41
C VAL A 113 22.03 -1.57 -4.58
N LEU A 114 23.24 -1.04 -4.46
CA LEU A 114 24.30 -1.51 -3.56
C LEU A 114 25.00 -0.29 -2.97
N ALA A 115 25.26 -0.30 -1.66
CA ALA A 115 25.93 0.78 -0.93
C ALA A 115 26.81 0.21 0.19
N ASP A 116 27.86 0.94 0.54
CA ASP A 116 28.70 0.70 1.72
C ASP A 116 28.24 1.57 2.92
N LYS A 117 29.11 1.74 3.92
CA LYS A 117 28.80 2.43 5.18
C LYS A 117 29.17 3.91 5.14
#